data_AF-A0A3N5U158-F1
#
_entry.id   AF-A0A3N5U158-F1
#
_cell.length_a   1.000
_cell.length_b   1.000
_cell.length_c   1.000
_cell.angle_alpha   90.00
_cell.angle_beta   90.00
_cell.angle_gamma   90.00
#
_symmetry.space_group_name_H-M   'P 1'
#
loop_
_entity.id
_entity.type
_entity.pdbx_description
1 polymer ?
#
loop_
_entity_poly.entity_id
_entity_poly.type
_entity_poly.pdbx_seq_one_letter_code
_entity_poly.pdbx_strand_id
1 'polypeptide(L)'
;MNETLFYLQKRSSEFNREVQDLATRKDFQRFLKRVQTSGGGLRGIRKVQGGAWDGWIYRKGEIDQENVVKRIFQEIYLGDQFPSLYGFGPLFHKGEGLYLHERLLISRTVLGALRRKVRMGIASGRPRFEAELALRRFGLIAYFKSAVTLDECHKEEERAKRSTGRRSKRTKPHPYSILRVIREIGIPSPRCAYVGDVVDDMVAARRAREKVEILAIGFAPGGKKDRTAEESLRKVGADMVVRNPQELLQVVERL
;
A
#
# COMPACT_ATOMS: atom_id res chain seq x y z
N MET A 1 -27.53 6.38 16.22
CA MET A 1 -27.01 5.73 14.99
C MET A 1 -27.28 6.70 13.85
N ASN A 2 -26.23 7.19 13.17
CA ASN A 2 -26.32 8.27 12.19
C ASN A 2 -27.32 7.90 11.06
N GLU A 3 -28.23 8.78 10.65
CA GLU A 3 -29.29 8.48 9.65
C GLU A 3 -28.71 7.87 8.36
N THR A 4 -27.50 8.30 7.98
CA THR A 4 -26.70 7.76 6.88
C THR A 4 -26.35 6.29 7.06
N LEU A 5 -25.92 5.88 8.25
CA LEU A 5 -25.59 4.47 8.56
C LEU A 5 -26.84 3.60 8.52
N PHE A 6 -27.96 4.10 9.05
CA PHE A 6 -29.23 3.39 8.99
C PHE A 6 -29.74 3.25 7.56
N TYR A 7 -29.64 4.33 6.76
CA TYR A 7 -29.96 4.31 5.33
C TYR A 7 -29.07 3.29 4.58
N LEU A 8 -27.77 3.32 4.82
CA LEU A 8 -26.82 2.37 4.23
C LEU A 8 -27.13 0.95 4.64
N GLN A 9 -27.36 0.69 5.93
CA GLN A 9 -27.70 -0.64 6.44
C GLN A 9 -28.98 -1.17 5.81
N LYS A 10 -30.04 -0.35 5.75
CA LYS A 10 -31.32 -0.70 5.11
C LYS A 10 -31.13 -1.00 3.62
N ARG A 11 -30.43 -0.14 2.87
CA ARG A 11 -30.16 -0.34 1.44
C ARG A 11 -29.17 -1.48 1.17
N SER A 12 -28.25 -1.75 2.10
CA SER A 12 -27.22 -2.79 1.95
C SER A 12 -27.74 -4.20 2.17
N SER A 13 -28.87 -4.36 2.86
CA SER A 13 -29.54 -5.65 3.00
C SER A 13 -29.93 -6.27 1.65
N GLU A 14 -30.15 -5.44 0.61
CA GLU A 14 -30.36 -5.84 -0.79
C GLU A 14 -29.05 -6.13 -1.55
N PHE A 15 -27.90 -5.76 -0.95
CA PHE A 15 -26.54 -5.91 -1.47
C PHE A 15 -25.75 -7.03 -0.79
N ASN A 16 -26.43 -7.90 -0.03
CA ASN A 16 -25.85 -9.12 0.52
C ASN A 16 -25.55 -10.10 -0.63
N ARG A 17 -24.54 -9.75 -1.42
CA ARG A 17 -24.13 -10.43 -2.64
C ARG A 17 -22.67 -10.79 -2.49
N GLU A 18 -22.32 -11.98 -2.96
CA GLU A 18 -20.92 -12.37 -3.01
C GLU A 18 -20.14 -11.35 -3.85
N VAL A 19 -18.90 -11.07 -3.46
CA VAL A 19 -18.01 -10.14 -4.18
C VAL A 19 -17.89 -10.52 -5.67
N GLN A 20 -18.06 -11.81 -5.99
CA GLN A 20 -18.09 -12.34 -7.36
C GLN A 20 -19.23 -11.77 -8.20
N ASP A 21 -20.39 -11.51 -7.61
CA ASP A 21 -21.57 -10.94 -8.28
C ASP A 21 -21.45 -9.44 -8.57
N LEU A 22 -20.55 -8.73 -7.87
CA LEU A 22 -20.28 -7.32 -8.16
C LEU A 22 -19.47 -7.17 -9.46
N ALA A 23 -18.63 -8.15 -9.78
CA ALA A 23 -17.80 -8.16 -10.99
C ALA A 23 -18.58 -8.44 -12.28
N THR A 24 -19.77 -9.05 -12.18
CA THR A 24 -20.62 -9.38 -13.34
C THR A 24 -21.47 -8.20 -13.83
N ARG A 25 -21.37 -7.02 -13.18
CA ARG A 25 -22.11 -5.82 -13.60
C ARG A 25 -21.63 -5.28 -14.95
N LYS A 26 -22.54 -5.26 -15.92
CA LYS A 26 -22.33 -4.96 -17.35
C LYS A 26 -21.75 -3.57 -17.68
N ASP A 27 -21.66 -2.63 -16.73
CA ASP A 27 -21.23 -1.25 -16.99
C ASP A 27 -19.81 -0.92 -16.47
N PHE A 28 -19.10 -1.85 -15.82
CA PHE A 28 -17.80 -1.56 -15.23
C PHE A 28 -16.74 -1.18 -16.28
N GLN A 29 -16.69 -1.92 -17.40
CA GLN A 29 -15.74 -1.64 -18.49
C GLN A 29 -15.99 -0.28 -19.15
N ARG A 30 -17.27 0.07 -19.35
CA ARG A 30 -17.65 1.37 -19.90
C ARG A 30 -17.35 2.50 -18.92
N PHE A 31 -17.56 2.30 -17.62
CA PHE A 31 -17.11 3.24 -16.58
C PHE A 31 -15.60 3.45 -16.62
N LEU A 32 -14.80 2.39 -16.65
CA LEU A 32 -13.34 2.48 -16.73
C LEU A 32 -12.87 3.23 -17.98
N LYS A 33 -13.49 2.96 -19.15
CA LYS A 33 -13.20 3.68 -20.40
C LYS A 33 -13.48 5.19 -20.25
N ARG A 34 -14.63 5.57 -19.68
CA ARG A 34 -14.96 6.98 -19.41
C ARG A 34 -13.95 7.64 -18.46
N VAL A 35 -13.53 6.93 -17.41
CA VAL A 35 -12.52 7.43 -16.46
C VAL A 35 -11.19 7.67 -17.16
N GLN A 36 -10.76 6.73 -18.00
CA GLN A 36 -9.52 6.84 -18.77
C GLN A 36 -9.55 8.03 -19.73
N THR A 37 -10.64 8.19 -20.51
CA THR A 37 -10.83 9.35 -21.41
C THR A 37 -10.89 10.68 -20.63
N SER A 38 -11.28 10.65 -19.36
CA SER A 38 -11.34 11.84 -18.49
C SER A 38 -10.00 12.18 -17.79
N GLY A 39 -8.89 11.53 -18.19
CA GLY A 39 -7.56 11.75 -17.63
C GLY A 39 -7.14 10.74 -16.56
N GLY A 40 -7.94 9.72 -16.31
CA GLY A 40 -7.61 8.60 -15.43
C GLY A 40 -7.57 8.92 -13.94
N GLY A 41 -7.40 7.87 -13.13
CA GLY A 41 -7.27 7.95 -11.67
C GLY A 41 -8.46 8.63 -10.98
N LEU A 42 -8.22 9.15 -9.77
CA LEU A 42 -9.26 9.82 -8.98
C LEU A 42 -9.81 11.09 -9.64
N ARG A 43 -8.98 11.81 -10.40
CA ARG A 43 -9.42 13.00 -11.14
C ARG A 43 -10.43 12.63 -12.22
N GLY A 44 -10.14 11.56 -12.98
CA GLY A 44 -11.06 11.02 -13.98
C GLY A 44 -12.37 10.53 -13.36
N ILE A 45 -12.31 9.81 -12.23
CA ILE A 45 -13.50 9.34 -11.50
C ILE A 45 -14.40 10.52 -11.10
N ARG A 46 -13.84 11.59 -10.52
CA ARG A 46 -14.62 12.78 -10.13
C ARG A 46 -15.30 13.46 -11.31
N LYS A 47 -14.58 13.62 -12.43
CA LYS A 47 -15.15 14.18 -13.67
C LYS A 47 -16.31 13.32 -14.19
N VAL A 48 -16.15 12.00 -14.17
CA VAL A 48 -17.15 11.04 -14.65
C VAL A 48 -18.41 11.02 -13.79
N GLN A 49 -18.27 11.27 -12.48
CA GLN A 49 -19.38 11.23 -11.51
C GLN A 49 -20.02 12.60 -11.20
N GLY A 50 -19.48 13.70 -11.73
CA GLY A 50 -20.11 15.02 -11.66
C GLY A 50 -20.33 15.56 -10.25
N GLY A 51 -19.52 15.15 -9.27
CA GLY A 51 -19.61 15.62 -7.88
C GLY A 51 -20.77 15.05 -7.05
N ALA A 52 -21.71 14.31 -7.66
CA ALA A 52 -22.88 13.73 -6.99
C ALA A 52 -22.53 12.77 -5.83
N TRP A 53 -21.28 12.33 -5.76
CA TRP A 53 -20.77 11.37 -4.79
C TRP A 53 -19.63 11.92 -3.92
N ASP A 54 -19.34 13.22 -3.96
CA ASP A 54 -18.16 13.80 -3.30
C ASP A 54 -18.13 13.63 -1.77
N GLY A 55 -19.29 13.42 -1.12
CA GLY A 55 -19.39 13.07 0.31
C GLY A 55 -19.28 11.58 0.62
N TRP A 56 -19.50 10.71 -0.37
CA TRP A 56 -19.55 9.24 -0.21
C TRP A 56 -18.27 8.56 -0.71
N ILE A 57 -17.60 9.19 -1.67
CA ILE A 57 -16.45 8.66 -2.39
C ILE A 57 -15.25 9.51 -2.04
N TYR A 58 -14.37 8.95 -1.23
CA TYR A 58 -13.02 9.44 -0.99
C TYR A 58 -12.98 10.87 -0.39
N ARG A 59 -12.71 10.93 0.92
CA ARG A 59 -11.36 11.24 1.45
C ARG A 59 -11.36 12.00 2.78
N LYS A 60 -12.50 12.23 3.46
CA LYS A 60 -12.48 13.10 4.66
C LYS A 60 -13.24 12.67 5.91
N GLY A 61 -14.05 11.61 5.88
CA GLY A 61 -14.77 11.17 7.08
C GLY A 61 -14.30 9.85 7.67
N GLU A 62 -14.85 9.56 8.84
CA GLU A 62 -14.69 8.30 9.55
C GLU A 62 -15.28 7.14 8.73
N ILE A 63 -14.68 5.96 8.86
CA ILE A 63 -15.07 4.78 8.07
C ILE A 63 -16.47 4.28 8.43
N ASP A 64 -16.94 4.58 9.63
CA ASP A 64 -18.30 4.33 10.10
C ASP A 64 -19.28 5.47 9.76
N GLN A 65 -18.89 6.51 9.02
CA GLN A 65 -19.79 7.62 8.69
C GLN A 65 -19.81 7.91 7.20
N GLU A 66 -18.83 8.68 6.71
CA GLU A 66 -18.87 9.25 5.37
C GLU A 66 -18.03 8.45 4.36
N ASN A 67 -17.11 7.60 4.82
CA ASN A 67 -16.15 6.93 3.96
C ASN A 67 -16.58 5.52 3.53
N VAL A 68 -17.74 5.45 2.87
CA VAL A 68 -18.41 4.18 2.51
C VAL A 68 -17.58 3.32 1.56
N VAL A 69 -16.91 3.91 0.57
CA VAL A 69 -16.04 3.14 -0.34
C VAL A 69 -14.90 2.47 0.41
N LYS A 70 -14.26 3.19 1.35
CA LYS A 70 -13.22 2.61 2.19
C LYS A 70 -13.81 1.53 3.09
N ARG A 71 -15.00 1.73 3.65
CA ARG A 71 -15.69 0.73 4.46
C ARG A 71 -15.93 -0.56 3.70
N ILE A 72 -16.58 -0.49 2.54
CA ILE A 72 -16.85 -1.66 1.68
C ILE A 72 -15.53 -2.37 1.35
N PHE A 73 -14.50 -1.63 0.95
CA PHE A 73 -13.18 -2.21 0.67
C PHE A 73 -12.59 -2.93 1.89
N GLN A 74 -12.63 -2.30 3.06
CA GLN A 74 -12.04 -2.85 4.28
C GLN A 74 -12.81 -4.06 4.80
N GLU A 75 -14.15 -4.06 4.74
CA GLU A 75 -14.96 -5.22 5.10
C GLU A 75 -14.67 -6.40 4.18
N ILE A 76 -14.58 -6.18 2.86
CA ILE A 76 -14.23 -7.25 1.90
C ILE A 76 -12.79 -7.75 2.11
N TYR A 77 -11.83 -6.84 2.29
CA TYR A 77 -10.43 -7.21 2.38
C TYR A 77 -10.08 -7.89 3.72
N LEU A 78 -10.55 -7.34 4.84
CA LEU A 78 -10.29 -7.87 6.17
C LEU A 78 -11.23 -9.02 6.56
N GLY A 79 -12.45 -9.06 6.02
CA GLY A 79 -13.47 -10.04 6.40
C GLY A 79 -13.69 -10.07 7.90
N ASP A 80 -13.61 -11.26 8.49
CA ASP A 80 -13.75 -11.48 9.94
C ASP A 80 -12.72 -10.74 10.81
N GLN A 81 -11.63 -10.20 10.23
CA GLN A 81 -10.67 -9.33 10.95
C GLN A 81 -11.14 -7.87 11.07
N PHE A 82 -12.18 -7.47 10.33
CA PHE A 82 -12.67 -6.09 10.32
C PHE A 82 -13.07 -5.57 11.71
N PRO A 83 -13.88 -6.30 12.52
CA PRO A 83 -14.29 -5.82 13.84
C PRO A 83 -13.12 -5.66 14.80
N SER A 84 -12.09 -6.50 14.70
CA SER A 84 -10.89 -6.41 15.54
C SER A 84 -10.10 -5.13 15.29
N LEU A 85 -10.10 -4.60 14.07
CA LEU A 85 -9.42 -3.35 13.74
C LEU A 85 -10.27 -2.12 14.05
N TYR A 86 -11.56 -2.16 13.70
CA TYR A 86 -12.42 -0.97 13.73
C TYR A 86 -13.31 -0.86 14.97
N GLY A 87 -13.48 -1.93 15.76
CA GLY A 87 -14.27 -1.93 16.99
C GLY A 87 -15.78 -1.99 16.79
N PHE A 88 -16.25 -2.20 15.55
CA PHE A 88 -17.67 -2.33 15.22
C PHE A 88 -17.89 -3.35 14.09
N GLY A 89 -19.13 -3.86 13.99
CA GLY A 89 -19.48 -4.92 13.04
C GLY A 89 -19.55 -4.45 11.58
N PRO A 90 -19.39 -5.36 10.61
CA PRO A 90 -19.53 -5.05 9.19
C PRO A 90 -21.00 -4.78 8.81
N LEU A 91 -21.19 -4.05 7.71
CA LEU A 91 -22.51 -3.79 7.11
C LEU A 91 -22.73 -4.48 5.77
N PHE A 92 -21.68 -4.63 4.96
CA PHE A 92 -21.72 -5.03 3.56
C PHE A 92 -21.12 -6.41 3.30
N HIS A 93 -20.10 -6.84 4.06
CA HIS A 93 -19.47 -8.16 3.87
C HIS A 93 -19.26 -8.88 5.20
N LYS A 94 -19.67 -10.15 5.25
CA LYS A 94 -19.47 -11.05 6.39
C LYS A 94 -18.74 -12.31 5.93
N GLY A 95 -17.85 -12.84 6.76
CA GLY A 95 -17.06 -14.03 6.47
C GLY A 95 -15.61 -13.71 6.10
N GLU A 96 -14.96 -14.68 5.46
CA GLU A 96 -13.54 -14.65 5.18
C GLU A 96 -13.11 -13.40 4.38
N GLY A 97 -11.93 -12.87 4.73
CA GLY A 97 -11.36 -11.68 4.10
C GLY A 97 -10.42 -12.02 2.95
N LEU A 98 -10.40 -11.18 1.91
CA LEU A 98 -9.50 -11.37 0.76
C LEU A 98 -8.00 -11.29 1.10
N TYR A 99 -7.61 -10.84 2.30
CA TYR A 99 -6.22 -10.95 2.77
C TYR A 99 -5.72 -12.41 2.79
N LEU A 100 -6.65 -13.38 2.92
CA LEU A 100 -6.36 -14.82 2.83
C LEU A 100 -5.98 -15.27 1.41
N HIS A 101 -6.25 -14.45 0.38
CA HIS A 101 -5.88 -14.74 -1.01
C HIS A 101 -4.58 -14.07 -1.45
N GLU A 102 -3.91 -13.30 -0.58
CA GLU A 102 -2.58 -12.78 -0.88
C GLU A 102 -1.60 -13.92 -1.16
N ARG A 103 -0.56 -13.63 -1.95
CA ARG A 103 0.50 -14.57 -2.33
C ARG A 103 1.87 -13.95 -2.08
N LEU A 104 2.85 -14.79 -1.75
CA LEU A 104 4.24 -14.36 -1.61
C LEU A 104 4.86 -14.12 -2.97
N LEU A 105 5.35 -12.90 -3.19
CA LEU A 105 6.19 -12.56 -4.35
C LEU A 105 7.63 -13.03 -4.12
N ILE A 106 8.16 -12.82 -2.92
CA ILE A 106 9.51 -13.26 -2.52
C ILE A 106 9.36 -14.48 -1.61
N SER A 107 9.95 -15.61 -2.00
CA SER A 107 9.87 -16.83 -1.21
C SER A 107 10.64 -16.73 0.11
N ARG A 108 10.22 -17.50 1.10
CA ARG A 108 10.91 -17.61 2.40
C ARG A 108 12.36 -18.09 2.26
N THR A 109 12.65 -18.90 1.25
CA THR A 109 14.02 -19.36 0.92
C THR A 109 14.91 -18.18 0.54
N VAL A 110 14.44 -17.30 -0.36
CA VAL A 110 15.17 -16.09 -0.76
C VAL A 110 15.34 -15.14 0.43
N LEU A 111 14.26 -14.87 1.19
CA LEU A 111 14.34 -14.01 2.38
C LEU A 111 15.29 -14.59 3.44
N GLY A 112 15.33 -15.91 3.60
CA GLY A 112 16.26 -16.58 4.51
C GLY A 112 17.71 -16.44 4.07
N ALA A 113 17.98 -16.59 2.78
CA ALA A 113 19.31 -16.37 2.23
C ALA A 113 19.74 -14.89 2.38
N LEU A 114 18.86 -13.93 2.09
CA LEU A 114 19.13 -12.50 2.29
C LEU A 114 19.39 -12.16 3.75
N ARG A 115 18.58 -12.67 4.69
CA ARG A 115 18.73 -12.41 6.13
C ARG A 115 20.10 -12.83 6.68
N ARG A 116 20.73 -13.87 6.10
CA ARG A 116 22.08 -14.31 6.50
C ARG A 116 23.17 -13.33 6.06
N LYS A 117 22.92 -12.51 5.04
CA LYS A 117 23.89 -11.57 4.46
C LYS A 117 23.65 -10.13 4.90
N VAL A 118 22.39 -9.72 5.09
CA VAL A 118 22.02 -8.31 5.38
C VAL A 118 20.95 -8.19 6.46
N ARG A 119 20.90 -7.02 7.10
CA ARG A 119 19.77 -6.62 7.96
C ARG A 119 18.68 -6.02 7.09
N MET A 120 17.45 -6.52 7.22
CA MET A 120 16.31 -6.10 6.42
C MET A 120 15.27 -5.38 7.27
N GLY A 121 14.55 -4.45 6.64
CA GLY A 121 13.38 -3.79 7.21
C GLY A 121 12.35 -3.46 6.13
N ILE A 122 11.16 -3.03 6.55
CA ILE A 122 10.02 -2.78 5.66
C ILE A 122 9.66 -1.29 5.69
N ALA A 123 9.52 -0.66 4.53
CA ALA A 123 8.95 0.68 4.38
C ALA A 123 7.69 0.61 3.50
N SER A 124 6.52 0.50 4.13
CA SER A 124 5.26 0.20 3.45
C SER A 124 4.27 1.36 3.47
N GLY A 125 3.47 1.48 2.41
CA GLY A 125 2.31 2.35 2.36
C GLY A 125 1.03 1.70 2.91
N ARG A 126 1.09 0.43 3.34
CA ARG A 126 -0.02 -0.25 4.00
C ARG A 126 -0.17 0.26 5.44
N PRO A 127 -1.40 0.29 6.00
CA PRO A 127 -1.62 0.42 7.44
C PRO A 127 -0.90 -0.69 8.22
N ARG A 128 -0.55 -0.43 9.48
CA ARG A 128 0.19 -1.39 10.30
C ARG A 128 -0.53 -2.72 10.44
N PHE A 129 -1.82 -2.68 10.75
CA PHE A 129 -2.63 -3.88 10.93
C PHE A 129 -2.61 -4.79 9.70
N GLU A 130 -2.83 -4.23 8.50
CA GLU A 130 -2.80 -4.98 7.24
C GLU A 130 -1.41 -5.56 6.94
N ALA A 131 -0.34 -4.79 7.19
CA ALA A 131 1.03 -5.24 7.01
C ALA A 131 1.36 -6.42 7.95
N GLU A 132 0.99 -6.31 9.23
CA GLU A 132 1.21 -7.37 10.21
C GLU A 132 0.37 -8.61 9.93
N LEU A 133 -0.87 -8.45 9.47
CA LEU A 133 -1.74 -9.56 9.09
C LEU A 133 -1.09 -10.41 7.99
N ALA A 134 -0.58 -9.77 6.93
CA ALA A 134 0.16 -10.46 5.87
C ALA A 134 1.46 -11.11 6.39
N LEU A 135 2.25 -10.38 7.20
CA LEU A 135 3.51 -10.90 7.74
C LEU A 135 3.31 -12.09 8.68
N ARG A 136 2.27 -12.09 9.51
CA ARG A 136 1.91 -13.20 10.41
C ARG A 136 1.47 -14.41 9.61
N ARG A 137 0.56 -14.22 8.66
CA ARG A 137 0.02 -15.30 7.80
C ARG A 137 1.13 -16.07 7.09
N PHE A 138 2.17 -15.37 6.63
CA PHE A 138 3.29 -15.98 5.92
C PHE A 138 4.52 -16.30 6.79
N GLY A 139 4.45 -16.07 8.11
CA GLY A 139 5.56 -16.31 9.03
C GLY A 139 6.81 -15.47 8.72
N LEU A 140 6.62 -14.22 8.27
CA LEU A 140 7.69 -13.35 7.78
C LEU A 140 8.22 -12.34 8.80
N ILE A 141 7.55 -12.14 9.94
CA ILE A 141 7.95 -11.13 10.94
C ILE A 141 9.43 -11.24 11.31
N ALA A 142 9.91 -12.46 11.57
CA ALA A 142 11.27 -12.70 12.04
C ALA A 142 12.35 -12.23 11.05
N TYR A 143 12.03 -12.10 9.76
CA TYR A 143 13.00 -11.72 8.73
C TYR A 143 13.35 -10.23 8.75
N PHE A 144 12.52 -9.39 9.36
CA PHE A 144 12.66 -7.94 9.33
C PHE A 144 12.91 -7.39 10.74
N LYS A 145 13.91 -6.52 10.86
CA LYS A 145 14.29 -5.88 12.14
C LYS A 145 13.41 -4.68 12.48
N SER A 146 12.88 -4.02 11.46
CA SER A 146 11.98 -2.88 11.58
C SER A 146 10.93 -2.96 10.49
N ALA A 147 9.74 -2.49 10.79
CA ALA A 147 8.71 -2.20 9.81
C ALA A 147 8.15 -0.81 10.09
N VAL A 148 8.23 0.08 9.11
CA VAL A 148 7.64 1.42 9.14
C VAL A 148 6.54 1.45 8.09
N THR A 149 5.33 1.76 8.54
CA THR A 149 4.09 1.64 7.80
C THR A 149 3.45 3.02 7.58
N LEU A 150 2.24 3.04 7.00
CA LEU A 150 1.48 4.27 6.82
C LEU A 150 1.20 4.97 8.15
N ASP A 151 0.95 4.20 9.21
CA ASP A 151 0.64 4.69 10.55
C ASP A 151 1.79 5.53 11.13
N GLU A 152 3.02 5.07 10.98
CA GLU A 152 4.21 5.83 11.41
C GLU A 152 4.41 7.10 10.59
N CYS A 153 4.08 7.08 9.29
CA CYS A 153 4.08 8.29 8.48
C CYS A 153 3.06 9.30 9.02
N HIS A 154 1.80 8.89 9.22
CA HIS A 154 0.75 9.79 9.72
C HIS A 154 1.07 10.36 11.11
N LYS A 155 1.59 9.53 12.03
CA LYS A 155 2.04 9.99 13.35
C LYS A 155 3.10 11.09 13.25
N GLU A 156 4.04 10.96 12.30
CA GLU A 156 5.04 12.00 12.07
C GLU A 156 4.46 13.26 11.41
N GLU A 157 3.52 13.10 10.47
CA GLU A 157 2.82 14.24 9.85
C GLU A 157 2.05 15.05 10.90
N GLU A 158 1.36 14.37 11.82
CA GLU A 158 0.67 14.98 12.95
C GLU A 158 1.64 15.69 13.90
N ARG A 159 2.74 15.03 14.26
CA ARG A 159 3.80 15.61 15.10
C ARG A 159 4.37 16.87 14.46
N ALA A 160 4.72 16.83 13.17
CA ALA A 160 5.27 17.95 12.44
C ALA A 160 4.27 19.12 12.31
N LYS A 161 2.97 18.81 12.14
CA LYS A 161 1.91 19.81 12.15
C LYS A 161 1.79 20.48 13.51
N ARG A 162 1.84 19.72 14.61
CA ARG A 162 1.79 20.27 15.98
C ARG A 162 2.98 21.17 16.29
N SER A 163 4.18 20.84 15.80
CA SER A 163 5.38 21.62 16.08
C SER A 163 5.58 22.83 15.16
N THR A 164 5.19 22.75 13.88
CA THR A 164 5.48 23.81 12.89
C THR A 164 4.25 24.59 12.43
N GLY A 165 3.05 24.17 12.83
CA GLY A 165 1.78 24.69 12.31
C GLY A 165 1.49 24.30 10.85
N ARG A 166 2.44 23.69 10.14
CA ARG A 166 2.34 23.38 8.70
C ARG A 166 2.13 21.90 8.48
N ARG A 167 1.21 21.56 7.56
CA ARG A 167 1.05 20.18 7.09
C ARG A 167 2.19 19.84 6.13
N SER A 168 2.85 18.71 6.36
CA SER A 168 3.86 18.17 5.47
C SER A 168 3.66 16.67 5.34
N LYS A 169 3.72 16.14 4.11
CA LYS A 169 3.54 14.70 3.85
C LYS A 169 4.83 13.95 4.13
N ARG A 170 4.72 12.82 4.82
CA ARG A 170 5.78 11.85 5.10
C ARG A 170 5.58 10.53 4.37
N THR A 171 4.43 10.32 3.74
CA THR A 171 4.22 9.19 2.83
C THR A 171 5.12 9.30 1.59
N LYS A 172 5.39 8.16 0.93
CA LYS A 172 6.03 8.13 -0.39
C LYS A 172 5.33 9.14 -1.34
N PRO A 173 6.08 9.87 -2.17
CA PRO A 173 7.51 9.72 -2.47
C PRO A 173 8.46 10.43 -1.47
N HIS A 174 8.01 10.85 -0.28
CA HIS A 174 8.92 11.35 0.77
C HIS A 174 9.79 10.19 1.32
N PRO A 175 11.10 10.38 1.59
CA PRO A 175 12.01 9.30 2.04
C PRO A 175 11.83 8.89 3.52
N TYR A 176 10.76 9.30 4.19
CA TYR A 176 10.68 9.23 5.66
C TYR A 176 10.71 7.79 6.17
N SER A 177 9.88 6.93 5.58
CA SER A 177 9.77 5.54 6.02
C SER A 177 11.09 4.78 5.82
N ILE A 178 11.78 4.99 4.70
CA ILE A 178 13.11 4.42 4.42
C ILE A 178 14.12 4.86 5.48
N LEU A 179 14.25 6.17 5.70
CA LEU A 179 15.21 6.72 6.67
C LEU A 179 14.92 6.28 8.10
N ARG A 180 13.63 6.15 8.45
CA ARG A 180 13.22 5.65 9.76
C ARG A 180 13.57 4.18 9.94
N VAL A 181 13.34 3.32 8.95
CA VAL A 181 13.77 1.91 8.98
C VAL A 181 15.28 1.80 9.18
N ILE A 182 16.08 2.55 8.42
CA ILE A 182 17.55 2.52 8.54
C ILE A 182 17.98 2.91 9.95
N ARG A 183 17.38 3.96 10.52
CA ARG A 183 17.65 4.38 11.91
C ARG A 183 17.28 3.31 12.93
N GLU A 184 16.13 2.68 12.78
CA GLU A 184 15.66 1.60 13.69
C GLU A 184 16.52 0.33 13.58
N ILE A 185 17.11 0.06 12.41
CA ILE A 185 18.09 -1.03 12.22
C ILE A 185 19.41 -0.71 12.94
N GLY A 186 19.84 0.56 12.94
CA GLY A 186 20.92 1.05 13.81
C GLY A 186 22.34 0.64 13.39
N ILE A 187 22.59 0.34 12.11
CA ILE A 187 23.95 0.13 11.59
C ILE A 187 24.59 1.50 11.34
N PRO A 188 25.80 1.79 11.87
CA PRO A 188 26.53 3.02 11.56
C PRO A 188 26.98 3.06 10.09
N SER A 189 26.76 4.19 9.41
CA SER A 189 27.14 4.43 8.00
C SER A 189 26.87 3.26 7.04
N PRO A 190 25.61 2.77 6.95
CA PRO A 190 25.31 1.57 6.19
C PRO A 190 25.25 1.84 4.68
N ARG A 191 25.82 0.93 3.89
CA ARG A 191 25.49 0.81 2.47
C ARG A 191 24.13 0.13 2.35
N CYS A 192 23.16 0.84 1.80
CA CYS A 192 21.77 0.40 1.75
C CYS A 192 21.34 0.01 0.34
N ALA A 193 20.32 -0.83 0.25
CA ALA A 193 19.55 -1.03 -0.95
C ALA A 193 18.06 -0.97 -0.62
N TYR A 194 17.28 -0.33 -1.49
CA TYR A 194 15.84 -0.23 -1.38
C TYR A 194 15.16 -0.85 -2.59
N VAL A 195 14.28 -1.82 -2.35
CA VAL A 195 13.56 -2.55 -3.39
C VAL A 195 12.11 -2.09 -3.41
N GLY A 196 11.61 -1.68 -4.58
CA GLY A 196 10.21 -1.29 -4.78
C GLY A 196 9.76 -1.44 -6.22
N ASP A 197 8.45 -1.56 -6.43
CA ASP A 197 7.83 -1.86 -7.72
C ASP A 197 7.13 -0.65 -8.35
N VAL A 198 6.98 0.45 -7.61
CA VAL A 198 6.31 1.66 -8.09
C VAL A 198 7.27 2.84 -8.23
N VAL A 199 6.90 3.80 -9.09
CA VAL A 199 7.67 5.04 -9.32
C VAL A 199 7.97 5.79 -8.02
N ASP A 200 7.00 5.87 -7.11
CA ASP A 200 7.15 6.58 -5.84
C ASP A 200 8.23 5.96 -4.94
N ASP A 201 8.52 4.66 -5.09
CA ASP A 201 9.61 3.99 -4.38
C ASP A 201 10.98 4.48 -4.84
N MET A 202 11.18 4.56 -6.16
CA MET A 202 12.45 5.01 -6.73
C MET A 202 12.70 6.47 -6.37
N VAL A 203 11.66 7.32 -6.43
CA VAL A 203 11.77 8.72 -6.01
C VAL A 203 12.09 8.83 -4.53
N ALA A 204 11.47 8.01 -3.67
CA ALA A 204 11.77 7.99 -2.23
C ALA A 204 13.22 7.54 -1.96
N ALA A 205 13.71 6.49 -2.60
CA ALA A 205 15.10 6.03 -2.45
C ALA A 205 16.10 7.09 -2.92
N ARG A 206 15.86 7.73 -4.07
CA ARG A 206 16.71 8.81 -4.57
C ARG A 206 16.79 9.98 -3.61
N ARG A 207 15.66 10.39 -3.02
CA ARG A 207 15.64 11.46 -1.99
C ARG A 207 16.34 11.05 -0.70
N ALA A 208 16.38 9.76 -0.37
CA ALA A 208 17.13 9.28 0.78
C ALA A 208 18.66 9.41 0.60
N ARG A 209 19.16 9.48 -0.64
CA ARG A 209 20.60 9.64 -0.94
C ARG A 209 21.23 10.91 -0.36
N GLU A 210 20.43 11.92 -0.07
CA GLU A 210 20.88 13.13 0.63
C GLU A 210 21.40 12.84 2.05
N LYS A 211 21.09 11.66 2.62
CA LYS A 211 21.41 11.32 4.01
C LYS A 211 22.10 9.97 4.19
N VAL A 212 21.96 9.05 3.24
CA VAL A 212 22.48 7.67 3.33
C VAL A 212 22.96 7.18 1.96
N GLU A 213 24.00 6.36 1.91
CA GLU A 213 24.37 5.65 0.68
C GLU A 213 23.32 4.56 0.40
N ILE A 214 22.55 4.72 -0.68
CA ILE A 214 21.44 3.80 -0.99
C ILE A 214 21.25 3.56 -2.50
N LEU A 215 21.22 2.29 -2.88
CA LEU A 215 20.83 1.83 -4.21
C LEU A 215 19.29 1.74 -4.32
N ALA A 216 18.74 2.27 -5.40
CA ALA A 216 17.34 2.16 -5.77
C ALA A 216 17.15 0.99 -6.76
N ILE A 217 16.48 -0.06 -6.30
CA ILE A 217 16.26 -1.30 -7.06
C ILE A 217 14.78 -1.40 -7.44
N GLY A 218 14.49 -1.29 -8.72
CA GLY A 218 13.15 -1.56 -9.25
C GLY A 218 12.86 -3.07 -9.27
N PHE A 219 11.66 -3.49 -8.88
CA PHE A 219 11.19 -4.86 -9.06
C PHE A 219 10.08 -4.90 -10.13
N ALA A 220 10.31 -5.65 -11.22
CA ALA A 220 9.38 -5.76 -12.34
C ALA A 220 9.34 -7.21 -12.87
N PRO A 221 8.43 -8.08 -12.38
CA PRO A 221 8.49 -9.52 -12.59
C PRO A 221 8.41 -10.03 -14.05
N GLY A 222 7.95 -9.21 -14.99
CA GLY A 222 8.01 -9.47 -16.44
C GLY A 222 6.67 -9.84 -17.07
N GLY A 223 6.45 -9.36 -18.30
CA GLY A 223 5.20 -9.48 -19.07
C GLY A 223 5.07 -8.39 -20.14
N LYS A 224 4.12 -8.49 -21.09
CA LYS A 224 3.93 -7.44 -22.14
C LYS A 224 3.60 -6.06 -21.55
N LYS A 225 2.96 -6.00 -20.37
CA LYS A 225 2.69 -4.76 -19.61
C LYS A 225 3.87 -4.31 -18.72
N ASP A 226 4.92 -5.11 -18.60
CA ASP A 226 5.98 -4.89 -17.61
C ASP A 226 7.21 -4.20 -18.21
N ARG A 227 7.36 -4.21 -19.55
CA ARG A 227 8.39 -3.39 -20.22
C ARG A 227 8.20 -1.90 -19.94
N THR A 228 6.95 -1.43 -20.01
CA THR A 228 6.62 -0.04 -19.68
C THR A 228 6.81 0.26 -18.19
N ALA A 229 6.61 -0.73 -17.31
CA ALA A 229 6.88 -0.58 -15.87
C ALA A 229 8.38 -0.44 -15.60
N GLU A 230 9.21 -1.32 -16.16
CA GLU A 230 10.67 -1.24 -16.05
C GLU A 230 11.21 0.10 -16.58
N GLU A 231 10.78 0.53 -17.78
CA GLU A 231 11.15 1.83 -18.35
C GLU A 231 10.74 2.99 -17.44
N SER A 232 9.55 2.92 -16.84
CA SER A 232 9.06 3.94 -15.91
C SER A 232 9.92 4.02 -14.65
N LEU A 233 10.35 2.88 -14.09
CA LEU A 233 11.23 2.83 -12.92
C LEU A 233 12.63 3.37 -13.24
N ARG A 234 13.22 2.97 -14.37
CA ARG A 234 14.53 3.48 -14.83
C ARG A 234 14.51 4.98 -15.04
N LYS A 235 13.46 5.50 -15.69
CA LYS A 235 13.28 6.94 -15.97
C LYS A 235 13.31 7.82 -14.71
N VAL A 236 12.87 7.30 -13.57
CA VAL A 236 12.84 8.05 -12.30
C VAL A 236 14.02 7.77 -11.37
N GLY A 237 15.02 7.04 -11.85
CA GLY A 237 16.31 6.86 -11.17
C GLY A 237 16.50 5.53 -10.45
N ALA A 238 15.87 4.44 -10.92
CA ALA A 238 16.30 3.10 -10.51
C ALA A 238 17.74 2.82 -11.02
N ASP A 239 18.65 2.44 -10.13
CA ASP A 239 20.03 2.07 -10.51
C ASP A 239 20.06 0.72 -11.22
N MET A 240 19.13 -0.15 -10.84
CA MET A 240 18.93 -1.46 -11.44
C MET A 240 17.45 -1.83 -11.37
N VAL A 241 17.04 -2.71 -12.27
CA VAL A 241 15.71 -3.33 -12.24
C VAL A 241 15.91 -4.84 -12.29
N VAL A 242 15.34 -5.53 -11.31
CA VAL A 242 15.35 -6.99 -11.22
C VAL A 242 13.99 -7.54 -11.59
N ARG A 243 13.97 -8.71 -12.24
CA ARG A 243 12.71 -9.37 -12.65
C ARG A 243 12.39 -10.55 -11.75
N ASN A 244 13.41 -11.19 -11.22
CA ASN A 244 13.24 -12.30 -10.31
C ASN A 244 13.78 -11.93 -8.91
N PRO A 245 13.03 -12.17 -7.81
CA PRO A 245 13.56 -11.98 -6.46
C PRO A 245 14.88 -12.71 -6.17
N GLN A 246 15.21 -13.80 -6.87
CA GLN A 246 16.49 -14.47 -6.74
C GLN A 246 17.68 -13.57 -7.15
N GLU A 247 17.49 -12.63 -8.08
CA GLU A 247 18.55 -11.70 -8.50
C GLU A 247 19.03 -10.81 -7.34
N LEU A 248 18.19 -10.57 -6.33
CA LEU A 248 18.57 -9.82 -5.13
C LEU A 248 19.74 -10.46 -4.38
N LEU A 249 19.92 -11.78 -4.48
CA LEU A 249 21.05 -12.47 -3.85
C LEU A 249 22.39 -12.08 -4.48
N GLN A 250 22.41 -11.83 -5.79
CA GLN A 250 23.59 -11.39 -6.53
C GLN A 250 23.86 -9.90 -6.27
N VAL A 251 22.81 -9.10 -6.09
CA VAL A 251 22.95 -7.67 -5.77
C VAL A 251 23.63 -7.50 -4.40
N VAL A 252 23.20 -8.27 -3.41
CA VAL A 252 23.76 -8.20 -2.06
C VAL A 252 25.23 -8.62 -2.00
N GLU A 253 25.72 -9.46 -2.92
CA GLU A 253 27.15 -9.80 -3.01
C GLU A 253 28.03 -8.63 -3.46
N ARG A 254 27.42 -7.55 -3.97
CA ARG A 254 28.11 -6.36 -4.47
C ARG A 254 27.97 -5.15 -3.54
N LEU A 255 27.20 -5.29 -2.45
CA LEU A 255 27.00 -4.29 -1.38
C LEU A 255 28.05 -4.45 -0.28
#